data_AF-A0A0F8ZMY8-F1
#
_entry.id   AF-A0A0F8ZMY8-F1
#
_cell.length_a   1.000
_cell.length_b   1.000
_cell.length_c   1.000
_cell.angle_alpha   90.00
_cell.angle_beta   90.00
_cell.angle_gamma   90.00
#
_symmetry.space_group_name_H-M   'P 1'
#
loop_
_entity.id
_entity.type
_entity.pdbx_description
1 polymer ?
#
loop_
_entity_poly.entity_id
_entity_poly.type
_entity_poly.pdbx_seq_one_letter_code
_entity_poly.pdbx_strand_id
1 'polypeptide(L)'
;MSDFYDRKGQPMELLEWARDREARDNHVGNDTIDGQQVSTVWLGSDHSFGEGPPLIFETMIFGGPHDKYCDRYSNEEAAIAGHNRTVAALRDGRDPQED
;
A
#
# COMPACT_ATOMS: atom_id res chain seq x y z
N MET A 1 0.14 -14.07 -17.03
CA MET A 1 -0.20 -12.83 -16.30
C MET A 1 1.11 -12.12 -16.05
N SER A 2 1.12 -10.79 -16.07
CA SER A 2 2.35 -10.07 -15.68
C SER A 2 2.46 -10.11 -14.16
N ASP A 3 3.68 -10.12 -13.65
CA ASP A 3 3.93 -9.96 -12.21
C ASP A 3 4.07 -8.47 -11.84
N PHE A 4 4.16 -7.59 -12.84
CA PHE A 4 4.41 -6.15 -12.66
C PHE A 4 3.37 -5.29 -13.38
N TYR A 5 2.98 -4.20 -12.73
CA TYR A 5 1.94 -3.29 -13.17
C TYR A 5 2.25 -1.85 -12.79
N ASP A 6 1.89 -0.90 -13.65
CA ASP A 6 1.96 0.53 -13.35
C ASP A 6 0.91 0.95 -12.29
N ARG A 7 0.92 2.22 -11.89
CA ARG A 7 -0.06 2.75 -10.90
C ARG A 7 -1.51 2.68 -11.38
N LYS A 8 -1.75 2.56 -12.69
CA LYS A 8 -3.08 2.42 -13.30
C LYS A 8 -3.47 0.94 -13.49
N GLY A 9 -2.68 0.00 -13.00
CA GLY A 9 -2.92 -1.43 -13.15
C GLY A 9 -2.67 -1.95 -14.57
N GLN A 10 -1.91 -1.23 -15.40
CA GLN A 10 -1.50 -1.71 -16.71
C GLN A 10 -0.24 -2.58 -16.59
N PRO A 11 -0.18 -3.75 -17.25
CA PRO A 11 1.01 -4.60 -17.20
C PRO A 11 2.28 -3.88 -17.63
N MET A 12 3.40 -4.15 -16.95
CA MET A 12 4.74 -3.66 -17.26
C MET A 12 5.74 -4.81 -17.32
N GLU A 13 6.86 -4.60 -18.00
CA GLU A 13 8.01 -5.50 -17.93
C GLU A 13 8.87 -5.24 -16.66
N LEU A 14 9.55 -6.27 -16.16
CA LEU A 14 10.38 -6.20 -14.94
C LEU A 14 11.36 -5.01 -14.94
N LEU A 15 12.04 -4.78 -16.07
CA LEU A 15 13.04 -3.70 -16.18
C LEU A 15 12.41 -2.31 -16.22
N GLU A 16 11.17 -2.18 -16.70
CA GLU A 16 10.43 -0.92 -16.69
C GLU A 16 9.97 -0.61 -15.27
N TRP A 17 9.39 -1.60 -14.59
CA TRP A 17 8.99 -1.50 -13.18
C TRP A 17 10.17 -1.11 -12.28
N ALA A 18 11.33 -1.79 -12.43
CA ALA A 18 12.50 -1.51 -11.60
C ALA A 18 12.99 -0.05 -11.77
N ARG A 19 13.02 0.45 -13.01
CA ARG A 19 13.40 1.84 -13.31
C ARG A 19 12.41 2.84 -12.71
N ASP A 20 11.11 2.62 -12.87
CA ASP A 20 10.10 3.53 -12.33
C ASP A 20 10.13 3.55 -10.80
N ARG A 21 10.33 2.40 -10.16
CA ARG A 21 10.42 2.28 -8.70
C ARG A 21 11.64 3.01 -8.13
N GLU A 22 12.77 3.02 -8.84
CA GLU A 22 13.98 3.76 -8.45
C GLU A 22 13.88 5.27 -8.71
N ALA A 23 13.18 5.67 -9.78
CA ALA A 23 13.16 7.06 -10.24
C ALA A 23 12.11 7.94 -9.56
N ARG A 24 11.10 7.34 -8.90
CA ARG A 24 9.90 8.05 -8.42
C ARG A 24 9.66 7.84 -6.94
N ASP A 25 9.00 8.82 -6.32
CA ASP A 25 8.37 8.59 -5.02
C ASP A 25 7.17 7.67 -5.21
N ASN A 26 7.20 6.54 -4.52
CA ASN A 26 6.18 5.51 -4.60
C ASN A 26 5.09 5.69 -3.54
N HIS A 27 5.21 6.69 -2.64
CA HIS A 27 4.19 6.94 -1.64
C HIS A 27 2.88 7.44 -2.26
N VAL A 28 1.80 6.96 -1.68
CA VAL A 28 0.42 7.43 -1.84
C VAL A 28 0.02 8.21 -0.60
N GLY A 29 0.46 7.78 0.58
CA GLY A 29 0.25 8.44 1.87
C GLY A 29 1.37 8.11 2.86
N ASN A 30 1.67 9.03 3.77
CA ASN A 30 2.71 8.85 4.79
C ASN A 30 2.41 9.77 5.98
N ASP A 31 1.81 9.20 7.01
CA ASP A 31 1.37 9.90 8.22
C ASP A 31 1.99 9.29 9.46
N THR A 32 2.26 10.09 10.49
CA THR A 32 2.74 9.60 11.78
C THR A 32 1.73 9.97 12.87
N ILE A 33 1.16 8.95 13.54
CA ILE A 33 0.17 9.10 14.62
C ILE A 33 0.75 8.47 15.88
N ASP A 34 0.96 9.26 16.93
CA ASP A 34 1.47 8.79 18.23
C ASP A 34 2.74 7.92 18.14
N GLY A 35 3.64 8.28 17.23
CA GLY A 35 4.91 7.57 16.99
C GLY A 35 4.79 6.33 16.10
N GLN A 36 3.61 6.02 15.58
CA GLN A 36 3.36 4.97 14.58
C GLN A 36 3.31 5.58 13.19
N GLN A 37 4.11 5.08 12.26
CA GLN A 37 4.10 5.54 10.88
C GLN A 37 3.12 4.69 10.05
N VAL A 38 2.13 5.33 9.44
CA VAL A 38 1.25 4.73 8.42
C VAL A 38 1.83 5.10 7.05
N SER A 39 2.37 4.12 6.34
CA SER A 39 2.93 4.32 4.99
C SER A 39 2.13 3.53 3.98
N THR A 40 1.60 4.23 2.98
CA THR A 40 0.92 3.62 1.83
C THR A 40 1.74 3.86 0.59
N VAL A 41 2.05 2.79 -0.13
CA VAL A 41 2.95 2.84 -1.29
C VAL A 41 2.37 2.06 -2.47
N TRP A 42 2.78 2.46 -3.67
CA TRP A 42 2.70 1.62 -4.85
C TRP A 42 3.86 0.61 -4.83
N LEU A 43 3.50 -0.68 -4.88
CA LEU A 43 4.45 -1.79 -4.98
C LEU A 43 4.82 -2.04 -6.44
N GLY A 44 3.83 -1.99 -7.32
CA GLY A 44 3.91 -2.39 -8.73
C GLY A 44 4.11 -3.89 -8.97
N SER A 45 4.60 -4.64 -7.99
CA SER A 45 4.63 -6.11 -8.00
C SER A 45 3.30 -6.66 -7.48
N ASP A 46 2.73 -7.63 -8.18
CA ASP A 46 1.47 -8.26 -7.78
C ASP A 46 1.64 -9.19 -6.57
N HIS A 47 0.89 -8.91 -5.50
CA HIS A 47 0.83 -9.71 -4.27
C HIS A 47 -0.47 -10.52 -4.14
N SER A 48 -1.23 -10.67 -5.24
CA SER A 48 -2.44 -11.52 -5.30
C SER A 48 -2.12 -13.01 -5.26
N PHE A 49 -0.88 -13.40 -5.57
CA PHE A 49 -0.45 -14.79 -5.74
C PHE A 49 -1.31 -15.58 -6.76
N GLY A 50 -1.88 -14.88 -7.74
CA GLY A 50 -2.73 -15.46 -8.79
C GLY A 50 -4.22 -15.53 -8.43
N GLU A 51 -4.63 -14.98 -7.29
CA GLU A 51 -6.03 -14.96 -6.84
C GLU A 51 -6.64 -13.55 -6.95
N GLY A 52 -7.70 -13.42 -7.76
CA GLY A 52 -8.43 -12.15 -7.88
C GLY A 52 -7.69 -11.07 -8.68
N PRO A 53 -8.06 -9.78 -8.52
CA PRO A 53 -7.36 -8.68 -9.17
C PRO A 53 -5.95 -8.47 -8.59
N PRO A 54 -5.01 -7.89 -9.36
CA PRO A 54 -3.65 -7.68 -8.90
C PRO A 54 -3.62 -6.77 -7.66
N LEU A 55 -2.78 -7.09 -6.67
CA LEU A 55 -2.61 -6.32 -5.43
C LEU A 55 -1.27 -5.59 -5.48
N ILE A 56 -1.30 -4.34 -5.95
CA ILE A 56 -0.12 -3.57 -6.37
C ILE A 56 0.11 -2.32 -5.52
N PHE A 57 -0.70 -2.11 -4.49
CA PHE A 57 -0.52 -1.11 -3.45
C PHE A 57 -0.60 -1.78 -2.08
N GLU A 58 0.07 -1.20 -1.09
CA GLU A 58 -0.07 -1.61 0.31
C GLU A 58 -0.09 -0.42 1.25
N THR A 59 -0.77 -0.59 2.38
CA THR A 59 -0.64 0.26 3.57
C THR A 59 0.01 -0.57 4.66
N MET A 60 1.10 -0.07 5.25
CA MET A 60 1.77 -0.68 6.38
C MET A 60 1.86 0.27 7.57
N ILE A 61 1.81 -0.28 8.79
CA ILE A 61 2.20 0.45 10.01
C ILE A 61 3.59 0.01 10.46
N PHE A 62 4.45 0.99 10.74
CA PHE A 62 5.76 0.79 11.32
C PHE A 62 5.83 1.40 12.72
N GLY A 63 6.27 0.59 13.69
CA GLY A 63 6.42 0.96 15.08
C GLY A 63 5.12 0.94 15.89
N GLY A 64 5.28 1.06 17.21
CA GLY A 64 4.19 1.08 18.19
C GLY A 64 3.35 -0.20 18.26
N PRO A 65 2.14 -0.13 18.87
CA PRO A 65 1.30 -1.30 19.12
C PRO A 65 0.78 -2.03 17.88
N HIS A 66 0.59 -1.33 16.75
CA HIS A 66 0.05 -1.90 15.51
C HIS A 66 1.13 -2.19 14.45
N ASP A 67 2.40 -2.31 14.87
CA ASP A 67 3.52 -2.64 13.99
C ASP A 67 3.22 -3.87 13.13
N LYS A 68 3.60 -3.81 11.85
CA LYS A 68 3.37 -4.85 10.83
C LYS A 68 1.92 -5.06 10.41
N TYR A 69 0.99 -4.20 10.82
CA TYR A 69 -0.28 -4.08 10.08
C TYR A 69 0.04 -3.94 8.58
N CYS A 70 -0.67 -4.69 7.75
CA CYS A 70 -0.51 -4.67 6.30
C CYS A 70 -1.86 -4.97 5.65
N ASP A 71 -2.31 -4.05 4.79
CA ASP A 71 -3.46 -4.26 3.91
C ASP A 71 -3.08 -3.89 2.48
N ARG A 72 -3.71 -4.53 1.48
CA ARG A 72 -3.31 -4.47 0.07
C ARG A 72 -4.48 -4.14 -0.84
N TYR A 73 -4.17 -3.40 -1.90
CA TYR A 73 -5.20 -2.82 -2.77
C TYR A 73 -4.83 -2.95 -4.25
N SER A 74 -5.86 -3.08 -5.09
CA SER A 74 -5.68 -3.20 -6.54
C SER A 74 -5.54 -1.87 -7.28
N ASN A 75 -5.94 -0.77 -6.65
CA ASN A 75 -5.89 0.55 -7.28
C ASN A 75 -5.61 1.65 -6.25
N GLU A 76 -5.17 2.80 -6.76
CA GLU A 76 -4.73 3.94 -5.95
C GLU A 76 -5.87 4.55 -5.13
N GLU A 77 -7.10 4.60 -5.65
CA GLU A 77 -8.26 5.12 -4.91
C GLU A 77 -8.57 4.26 -3.67
N ALA A 78 -8.57 2.94 -3.82
CA ALA A 78 -8.74 2.01 -2.72
C ALA A 78 -7.60 2.11 -1.71
N ALA A 79 -6.35 2.30 -2.17
CA ALA A 79 -5.20 2.50 -1.30
C ALA A 79 -5.30 3.81 -0.48
N ILE A 80 -5.75 4.92 -1.10
CA ILE A 80 -6.02 6.18 -0.40
C ILE A 80 -7.13 6.00 0.64
N ALA A 81 -8.23 5.34 0.26
CA ALA A 81 -9.32 5.07 1.19
C ALA A 81 -8.86 4.20 2.37
N GLY A 82 -8.06 3.17 2.09
CA GLY A 82 -7.42 2.33 3.09
C GLY A 82 -6.53 3.11 4.05
N HIS A 83 -5.61 3.90 3.51
CA HIS A 83 -4.74 4.79 4.28
C HIS A 83 -5.54 5.69 5.24
N ASN A 84 -6.57 6.35 4.73
CA ASN A 84 -7.41 7.24 5.52
C ASN A 84 -8.15 6.51 6.64
N ARG A 85 -8.64 5.28 6.39
CA ARG A 85 -9.24 4.44 7.44
C ARG A 85 -8.22 4.08 8.50
N THR A 86 -7.04 3.62 8.12
CA THR A 86 -5.97 3.28 9.07
C THR A 86 -5.56 4.48 9.92
N VAL A 87 -5.38 5.66 9.32
CA VAL A 87 -5.07 6.90 10.05
C VAL A 87 -6.20 7.28 11.01
N ALA A 88 -7.46 7.16 10.59
CA ALA A 88 -8.61 7.44 11.44
C ALA A 88 -8.69 6.47 12.63
N ALA A 89 -8.50 5.16 12.39
CA ALA A 89 -8.46 4.16 13.46
C ALA A 89 -7.41 4.50 14.51
N LEU A 90 -6.18 4.83 14.10
CA LEU A 90 -5.12 5.21 15.04
C LEU A 90 -5.46 6.49 15.82
N ARG A 91 -6.02 7.51 15.15
CA ARG A 91 -6.44 8.76 15.82
C ARG A 91 -7.57 8.54 16.84
N ASP A 92 -8.45 7.57 16.57
CA ASP A 92 -9.55 7.20 17.46
C ASP A 92 -9.11 6.22 18.56
N GLY A 93 -7.87 5.74 18.55
CA GLY A 93 -7.37 4.70 19.45
C GLY A 93 -8.00 3.32 19.21
N ARG A 94 -8.44 3.04 17.98
CA ARG A 94 -9.04 1.77 17.55
C ARG A 94 -8.01 0.89 16.83
N ASP A 95 -8.22 -0.42 16.86
CA ASP A 95 -7.38 -1.36 16.11
C ASP A 95 -7.74 -1.30 14.60
N PRO A 96 -6.78 -0.99 13.70
CA PRO A 96 -7.03 -0.95 12.26
C PRO A 96 -7.33 -2.32 11.63
N GLN A 97 -7.17 -3.44 12.34
CA GLN A 97 -7.55 -4.78 11.86
C GLN A 97 -9.04 -5.09 12.01
N GLU A 98 -9.78 -4.33 12.83
CA GLU A 98 -11.18 -4.59 13.15
C GLU A 98 -12.19 -3.75 12.33
N ASP A 99 -11.70 -2.93 11.39
CA ASP A 99 -12.49 -2.03 10.54
C ASP A 99 -12.95 -2.62 9.19
#